data_AF-A0A2P9HEH6-F1
#
_entry.id   AF-A0A2P9HEH6-F1
#
_cell.length_a   1.000
_cell.length_b   1.000
_cell.length_c   1.000
_cell.angle_alpha   90.00
_cell.angle_beta   90.00
_cell.angle_gamma   90.00
#
_symmetry.space_group_name_H-M   'P 1'
#
loop_
_entity.id
_entity.type
_entity.pdbx_description
1 polymer ?
#
loop_
_entity_poly.entity_id
_entity_poly.type
_entity_poly.pdbx_seq_one_letter_code
_entity_poly.pdbx_strand_id
1 'polypeptide(L)'
;MWLEAKYLNKKARKDRWAWNFGIKQGRPITVRENRQWKPAVAYCRYADDFVVIVKGTKVQAEEIREECRAFLEGELKLTLNMEKTHVTHVNDGFVFLGHRIIRKRGAHGRMSIVTTIPKEKAKGFVHRLTETLSGNHSVSTVDMIAGLNRQLVGWAAFYTFADFTAYVFRRIDHVVFWKMAHWLGHKYRSRIKPLMRKWFRAPEPGKAKTWLVFGRNERGDPVGKALQWLVSSPKAQFRWRNPEENPYIVRIENRSTVTSNYHDVAMAMGQA
;
A
#
# COMPACT_ATOMS: atom_id res chain seq x y z
N MET A 1 16.84 21.22 0.22
CA MET A 1 16.19 22.32 -0.53
C MET A 1 16.61 22.43 -2.02
N TRP A 2 17.41 21.52 -2.59
CA TRP A 2 17.80 21.57 -4.01
C TRP A 2 16.66 21.22 -4.99
N LEU A 3 16.01 20.06 -4.77
CA LEU A 3 14.91 19.58 -5.61
C LEU A 3 13.71 20.53 -5.58
N GLU A 4 13.52 21.20 -4.44
CA GLU A 4 12.49 22.18 -4.24
C GLU A 4 12.73 23.46 -5.03
N ALA A 5 13.94 24.01 -4.95
CA ALA A 5 14.33 25.19 -5.72
C ALA A 5 14.26 24.94 -7.24
N LYS A 6 14.69 23.75 -7.70
CA LYS A 6 14.84 23.45 -9.13
C LYS A 6 13.54 22.93 -9.78
N TYR A 7 12.73 22.16 -9.07
CA TYR A 7 11.59 21.45 -9.69
C TYR A 7 10.25 21.55 -8.94
N LEU A 8 10.24 21.63 -7.60
CA LEU A 8 8.98 21.49 -6.84
C LEU A 8 8.30 22.81 -6.50
N ASN A 9 9.02 23.94 -6.45
CA ASN A 9 8.47 25.25 -6.12
C ASN A 9 7.37 25.68 -7.13
N LYS A 10 6.36 26.42 -6.66
CA LYS A 10 5.29 27.04 -7.47
C LYS A 10 5.83 27.80 -8.67
N LYS A 11 6.89 28.60 -8.48
CA LYS A 11 7.54 29.35 -9.57
C LYS A 11 8.11 28.40 -10.63
N ALA A 12 8.92 27.43 -10.23
CA ALA A 12 9.49 26.42 -11.12
C ALA A 12 8.41 25.62 -11.88
N ARG A 13 7.30 25.28 -11.23
CA ARG A 13 6.16 24.60 -11.87
C ARG A 13 5.47 25.48 -12.92
N LYS A 14 5.27 26.78 -12.62
CA LYS A 14 4.66 27.76 -13.55
C LYS A 14 5.56 28.01 -14.75
N ASP A 15 6.85 28.21 -14.52
CA ASP A 15 7.84 28.46 -15.58
C ASP A 15 7.97 27.24 -16.50
N ARG A 16 7.99 26.02 -15.94
CA ARG A 16 7.95 24.77 -16.70
C ARG A 16 6.67 24.66 -17.52
N TRP A 17 5.51 24.99 -16.94
CA TRP A 17 4.24 24.94 -17.66
C TRP A 17 4.25 25.90 -18.85
N ALA A 18 4.68 27.15 -18.66
CA ALA A 18 4.79 28.14 -19.73
C ALA A 18 5.76 27.70 -20.84
N TRP A 19 6.91 27.12 -20.46
CA TRP A 19 7.89 26.55 -21.39
C TRP A 19 7.29 25.43 -22.26
N ASN A 20 6.72 24.40 -21.62
CA ASN A 20 6.15 23.24 -22.31
C ASN A 20 4.89 23.61 -23.11
N PHE A 21 4.11 24.59 -22.64
CA PHE A 21 2.95 25.11 -23.36
C PHE A 21 3.37 25.85 -24.64
N GLY A 22 4.48 26.62 -24.59
CA GLY A 22 5.05 27.26 -25.76
C GLY A 22 5.49 26.27 -26.85
N ILE A 23 6.11 25.15 -26.44
CA ILE A 23 6.46 24.04 -27.35
C ILE A 23 5.20 23.40 -27.94
N LYS A 24 4.20 23.12 -27.10
CA LYS A 24 2.93 22.50 -27.53
C LYS A 24 2.18 23.37 -28.54
N GLN A 25 2.24 24.69 -28.40
CA GLN A 25 1.64 25.64 -29.35
C GLN A 25 2.51 25.92 -30.58
N GLY A 26 3.73 25.38 -30.66
CA GLY A 26 4.63 25.61 -31.81
C GLY A 26 5.04 27.07 -31.98
N ARG A 27 5.19 27.84 -30.89
CA ARG A 27 5.54 29.26 -31.01
C ARG A 27 6.88 29.42 -31.75
N PRO A 28 7.04 30.43 -32.62
CA PRO A 28 8.22 30.58 -33.47
C PRO A 28 9.54 30.66 -32.68
N ILE A 29 9.52 31.27 -31.49
CA ILE A 29 10.67 31.30 -30.57
C ILE A 29 11.08 29.89 -30.11
N THR A 30 10.12 29.00 -29.87
CA THR A 30 10.42 27.64 -29.40
C THR A 30 11.06 26.77 -30.48
N VAL A 31 10.69 26.98 -31.74
CA VAL A 31 11.28 26.29 -32.90
C VAL A 31 12.67 26.86 -33.21
N ARG A 32 12.83 28.19 -33.18
CA ARG A 32 14.13 28.86 -33.42
C ARG A 32 15.17 28.49 -32.38
N GLU A 33 14.78 28.35 -31.12
CA GLU A 33 15.68 27.96 -30.02
C GLU A 33 15.76 26.44 -29.79
N ASN A 34 15.11 25.63 -30.64
CA ASN A 34 15.05 24.17 -30.53
C ASN A 34 14.73 23.68 -29.09
N ARG A 35 13.72 24.30 -28.47
CA ARG A 35 13.43 24.07 -27.04
C ARG A 35 12.95 22.65 -26.81
N GLN A 36 13.63 21.93 -25.92
CA GLN A 36 13.23 20.58 -25.51
C GLN A 36 12.20 20.58 -24.38
N TRP A 37 11.43 19.49 -24.31
CA TRP A 37 10.42 19.29 -23.27
C TRP A 37 11.06 19.13 -21.89
N LYS A 38 10.66 19.98 -20.94
CA LYS A 38 11.16 19.91 -19.56
C LYS A 38 10.38 18.85 -18.76
N PRO A 39 11.06 17.89 -18.11
CA PRO A 39 10.39 16.84 -17.34
C PRO A 39 9.64 17.43 -16.15
N ALA A 40 8.51 16.82 -15.80
CA ALA A 40 7.84 17.12 -14.54
C ALA A 40 8.32 16.17 -13.45
N VAL A 41 8.90 16.73 -12.40
CA VAL A 41 9.41 15.94 -11.26
C VAL A 41 8.47 16.08 -10.08
N ALA A 42 8.32 15.00 -9.36
CA ALA A 42 7.66 14.98 -8.08
C ALA A 42 8.39 14.05 -7.11
N TYR A 43 8.24 14.34 -5.82
CA TYR A 43 9.06 13.78 -4.78
C TYR A 43 8.20 13.29 -3.62
N CYS A 44 8.47 12.08 -3.15
CA CYS A 44 7.88 11.51 -1.95
C CYS A 44 9.00 10.88 -1.12
N ARG A 45 9.03 11.13 0.18
CA ARG A 45 10.02 10.57 1.12
C ARG A 45 9.32 10.05 2.36
N TYR A 46 9.75 8.90 2.83
CA TYR A 46 9.36 8.29 4.09
C TYR A 46 10.61 7.75 4.79
N ALA A 47 11.00 8.38 5.89
CA ALA A 47 12.28 8.13 6.56
C ALA A 47 13.46 8.14 5.56
N ASP A 48 14.12 7.01 5.34
CA ASP A 48 15.25 6.88 4.42
C ASP A 48 14.83 6.49 2.99
N ASP A 49 13.62 5.94 2.82
CA ASP A 49 13.10 5.53 1.52
C ASP A 49 12.44 6.73 0.81
N PHE A 50 12.89 7.05 -0.40
CA PHE A 50 12.29 8.09 -1.23
C PHE A 50 12.05 7.65 -2.67
N VAL A 51 11.08 8.27 -3.31
CA VAL A 51 10.69 8.03 -4.70
C VAL A 51 10.68 9.38 -5.42
N VAL A 52 11.36 9.42 -6.56
CA VAL A 52 11.31 10.55 -7.50
C VAL A 52 10.51 10.09 -8.72
N ILE A 53 9.37 10.74 -8.96
CA ILE A 53 8.52 10.47 -10.12
C ILE A 53 8.85 11.51 -11.19
N VAL A 54 9.34 11.03 -12.34
CA VAL A 54 9.69 11.86 -13.48
C VAL A 54 8.72 11.58 -14.63
N LYS A 55 8.01 12.62 -15.08
CA LYS A 55 7.23 12.61 -16.32
C LYS A 55 8.11 13.17 -17.43
N GLY A 56 8.84 12.29 -18.09
CA GLY A 56 9.83 12.61 -19.13
C GLY A 56 10.36 11.34 -19.79
N THR A 57 11.50 11.47 -20.47
CA THR A 57 12.21 10.32 -21.06
C THR A 57 13.04 9.56 -20.03
N LYS A 58 13.47 8.34 -20.36
CA LYS A 58 14.35 7.54 -19.50
C LYS A 58 15.69 8.26 -19.24
N VAL A 59 16.25 8.89 -20.28
CA VAL A 59 17.50 9.67 -20.19
C VAL A 59 17.37 10.80 -19.17
N GLN A 60 16.27 11.55 -19.21
CA GLN A 60 16.01 12.61 -18.22
C GLN A 60 15.90 12.06 -16.79
N ALA A 61 15.35 10.86 -16.61
CA ALA A 61 15.27 10.23 -15.30
C ALA A 61 16.65 9.77 -14.79
N GLU A 62 17.52 9.29 -15.69
CA GLU A 62 18.91 8.93 -15.37
C GLU A 62 19.74 10.18 -15.03
N GLU A 63 19.59 11.28 -15.76
CA GLU A 63 20.22 12.57 -15.44
C GLU A 63 19.81 13.07 -14.05
N ILE A 64 18.50 13.06 -13.74
CA ILE A 64 18.00 13.49 -12.42
C ILE A 64 18.54 12.58 -11.31
N ARG A 65 18.71 11.28 -11.56
CA ARG A 65 19.29 10.34 -10.60
C ARG A 65 20.76 10.70 -10.31
N GLU A 66 21.55 10.99 -11.34
CA GLU A 66 22.95 11.37 -11.18
C GLU A 66 23.10 12.72 -10.48
N GLU A 67 22.26 13.70 -10.80
CA GLU A 67 22.22 14.97 -10.08
C GLU A 67 21.86 14.77 -8.59
N CYS A 68 20.87 13.91 -8.29
CA CYS A 68 20.51 13.58 -6.91
C CYS A 68 21.68 12.91 -6.18
N ARG A 69 22.42 12.01 -6.84
CA ARG A 69 23.59 11.33 -6.28
C ARG A 69 24.68 12.33 -5.93
N ALA A 70 25.06 13.20 -6.87
CA ALA A 70 26.07 14.23 -6.65
C ALA A 70 25.71 15.15 -5.47
N PHE A 71 24.43 15.51 -5.35
CA PHE A 71 23.95 16.31 -4.21
C PHE A 71 24.01 15.55 -2.88
N LEU A 72 23.60 14.28 -2.85
CA LEU A 72 23.61 13.45 -1.63
C LEU A 72 25.04 13.16 -1.14
N GLU A 73 25.96 12.88 -2.06
CA GLU A 73 27.36 12.60 -1.75
C GLU A 73 28.11 13.89 -1.36
N GLY A 74 27.86 15.00 -2.07
CA GLY A 74 28.55 16.27 -1.83
C GLY A 74 28.11 16.97 -0.54
N GLU A 75 26.81 17.22 -0.39
CA GLU A 75 26.29 18.05 0.71
C GLU A 75 26.00 17.25 1.97
N LEU A 76 25.46 16.03 1.80
CA LEU A 76 24.97 15.21 2.90
C LEU A 76 25.94 14.08 3.29
N LYS A 77 26.99 13.85 2.49
CA LYS A 77 27.97 12.76 2.65
C LYS A 77 27.31 11.38 2.81
N LEU A 78 26.16 11.18 2.15
CA LEU A 78 25.41 9.93 2.17
C LEU A 78 25.63 9.18 0.86
N THR A 79 26.10 7.94 0.96
CA THR A 79 26.27 7.07 -0.21
C THR A 79 24.94 6.46 -0.62
N LEU A 80 24.54 6.68 -1.88
CA LEU A 80 23.33 6.09 -2.43
C LEU A 80 23.57 4.61 -2.77
N ASN A 81 22.73 3.70 -2.26
CA ASN A 81 22.80 2.30 -2.65
C ASN A 81 22.27 2.11 -4.09
N MET A 82 23.20 1.96 -5.03
CA MET A 82 22.90 1.82 -6.46
C MET A 82 22.25 0.48 -6.82
N GLU A 83 22.46 -0.56 -6.02
CA GLU A 83 21.83 -1.87 -6.22
C GLU A 83 20.34 -1.84 -5.87
N LYS A 84 19.93 -1.00 -4.91
CA LYS A 84 18.52 -0.80 -4.56
C LYS A 84 17.83 0.23 -5.45
N THR A 85 18.59 1.15 -6.04
CA THR A 85 18.05 2.27 -6.82
C THR A 85 17.86 1.85 -8.27
N HIS A 86 16.60 1.67 -8.68
CA HIS A 86 16.27 1.31 -10.05
C HIS A 86 15.35 2.35 -10.70
N VAL A 87 15.63 2.67 -11.97
CA VAL A 87 14.76 3.48 -12.80
C VAL A 87 13.77 2.55 -13.51
N THR A 88 12.52 2.54 -13.03
CA THR A 88 11.45 1.69 -13.57
C THR A 88 10.33 2.51 -14.18
N HIS A 89 9.72 2.01 -15.24
CA HIS A 89 8.55 2.66 -15.81
C HIS A 89 7.28 2.38 -14.97
N VAL A 90 6.36 3.33 -14.90
CA VAL A 90 5.12 3.22 -14.09
C VAL A 90 4.22 2.06 -14.55
N ASN A 91 4.34 1.63 -15.81
CA ASN A 91 3.60 0.48 -16.34
C ASN A 91 4.14 -0.85 -15.79
N ASP A 92 5.44 -0.97 -15.53
CA ASP A 92 6.04 -2.16 -14.91
C ASP A 92 5.72 -2.21 -13.41
N GLY A 93 5.62 -1.01 -12.83
CA GLY A 93 5.29 -0.76 -11.44
C GLY A 93 6.47 -1.01 -10.51
N PHE A 94 6.43 -0.38 -9.35
CA PHE A 94 7.48 -0.47 -8.33
C PHE A 94 6.87 -0.71 -6.96
N VAL A 95 7.69 -1.17 -6.01
CA VAL A 95 7.27 -1.40 -4.62
C VAL A 95 7.78 -0.26 -3.76
N PHE A 96 6.88 0.39 -3.01
CA PHE A 96 7.20 1.45 -2.06
C PHE A 96 6.39 1.23 -0.77
N LEU A 97 7.06 1.26 0.39
CA LEU A 97 6.45 1.03 1.70
C LEU A 97 5.58 -0.24 1.80
N GLY A 98 5.95 -1.31 1.08
CA GLY A 98 5.19 -2.57 1.07
C GLY A 98 3.93 -2.55 0.20
N HIS A 99 3.72 -1.49 -0.59
CA HIS A 99 2.68 -1.38 -1.61
C HIS A 99 3.30 -1.40 -3.01
N ARG A 100 2.70 -2.14 -3.94
CA ARG A 100 3.10 -2.14 -5.35
C ARG A 100 2.27 -1.12 -6.12
N ILE A 101 2.88 -0.04 -6.55
CA ILE A 101 2.25 1.01 -7.35
C ILE A 101 2.44 0.66 -8.82
N ILE A 102 1.34 0.54 -9.56
CA ILE A 102 1.36 0.18 -10.98
C ILE A 102 0.25 0.92 -11.73
N ARG A 103 0.53 1.32 -12.97
CA ARG A 103 -0.52 1.86 -13.85
C ARG A 103 -1.28 0.71 -14.51
N LYS A 104 -2.60 0.64 -14.30
CA LYS A 104 -3.46 -0.38 -14.91
C LYS A 104 -4.59 0.24 -15.70
N ARG A 105 -5.05 -0.48 -16.72
CA ARG A 105 -6.24 -0.13 -17.48
C ARG A 105 -7.47 -0.53 -16.68
N GLY A 106 -8.30 0.45 -16.31
CA GLY A 106 -9.59 0.21 -15.68
C GLY A 106 -10.62 -0.32 -16.68
N ALA A 107 -11.79 -0.72 -16.17
CA ALA A 107 -12.89 -1.28 -16.97
C ALA A 107 -13.34 -0.35 -18.12
N HIS A 108 -13.28 0.97 -17.90
CA HIS A 108 -13.65 2.00 -18.88
C HIS A 108 -12.50 2.41 -19.81
N GLY A 109 -11.46 1.58 -19.92
CA GLY A 109 -10.33 1.81 -20.83
C GLY A 109 -9.34 2.90 -20.39
N ARG A 110 -9.63 3.66 -19.32
CA ARG A 110 -8.73 4.68 -18.76
C ARG A 110 -7.59 4.03 -17.98
N MET A 111 -6.38 4.55 -18.17
CA MET A 111 -5.19 4.11 -17.45
C MET A 111 -5.08 4.88 -16.12
N SER A 112 -5.38 4.22 -15.01
CA SER A 112 -5.29 4.80 -13.66
C SER A 112 -4.11 4.23 -12.89
N ILE A 113 -3.61 5.00 -11.92
CA ILE A 113 -2.61 4.51 -10.97
C ILE A 113 -3.34 3.67 -9.92
N VAL A 114 -2.81 2.49 -9.66
CA VAL A 114 -3.42 1.50 -8.78
C VAL A 114 -2.39 1.03 -7.77
N THR A 115 -2.80 0.94 -6.51
CA THR A 115 -1.94 0.44 -5.43
C THR A 115 -2.32 -0.99 -5.11
N THR A 116 -1.40 -1.95 -5.30
CA THR A 116 -1.66 -3.39 -5.14
C THR A 116 -0.75 -4.01 -4.08
N ILE A 117 -1.10 -5.20 -3.59
CA ILE A 117 -0.25 -5.96 -2.65
C ILE A 117 0.87 -6.67 -3.43
N PRO A 118 2.16 -6.47 -3.09
CA PRO A 118 3.25 -7.23 -3.68
C PRO A 118 3.10 -8.74 -3.41
N LYS A 119 3.34 -9.56 -4.44
CA LYS A 119 3.20 -11.03 -4.35
C LYS A 119 4.08 -11.64 -3.27
N GLU A 120 5.30 -11.14 -3.11
CA GLU A 120 6.28 -11.63 -2.14
C GLU A 120 5.83 -11.38 -0.70
N LYS A 121 5.30 -10.18 -0.41
CA LYS A 121 4.74 -9.84 0.90
C LYS A 121 3.55 -10.72 1.24
N ALA A 122 2.64 -10.95 0.28
CA ALA A 122 1.52 -11.87 0.48
C ALA A 122 1.98 -13.31 0.73
N LYS A 123 2.99 -13.81 -0.01
CA LYS A 123 3.58 -15.14 0.22
C LYS A 123 4.22 -15.25 1.60
N GLY A 124 5.01 -14.26 2.01
CA GLY A 124 5.64 -14.24 3.34
C GLY A 124 4.62 -14.21 4.47
N PHE A 125 3.51 -13.50 4.29
CA PHE A 125 2.41 -13.50 5.25
C PHE A 125 1.72 -14.87 5.35
N VAL A 126 1.43 -15.52 4.22
CA VAL A 126 0.87 -16.88 4.20
C VAL A 126 1.82 -17.90 4.83
N HIS A 127 3.12 -17.75 4.59
CA HIS A 127 4.14 -18.61 5.21
C HIS A 127 4.09 -18.50 6.73
N ARG A 128 4.13 -17.29 7.28
CA ARG A 128 4.05 -17.03 8.73
C ARG A 128 2.77 -17.60 9.36
N LEU A 129 1.63 -17.44 8.70
CA LEU A 129 0.35 -18.02 9.15
C LEU A 129 0.40 -19.54 9.14
N THR A 130 0.99 -20.13 8.09
CA THR A 130 1.11 -21.58 7.95
C THR A 130 2.05 -22.17 9.00
N GLU A 131 3.15 -21.49 9.30
CA GLU A 131 4.12 -21.87 10.33
C GLU A 131 3.46 -21.87 11.73
N THR A 132 2.72 -20.81 12.06
CA THR A 132 1.93 -20.72 13.30
C THR A 132 0.93 -21.88 13.43
N LEU A 133 0.28 -22.25 12.32
CA LEU A 133 -0.70 -23.33 12.23
C LEU A 133 -0.10 -24.74 12.13
N SER A 134 1.23 -24.88 11.98
CA SER A 134 1.88 -26.19 11.81
C SER A 134 2.62 -26.67 13.07
N GLY A 135 3.00 -25.77 13.99
CA GLY A 135 3.82 -26.13 15.16
C GLY A 135 3.06 -26.35 16.48
N ASN A 136 2.04 -25.53 16.77
CA ASN A 136 1.49 -25.43 18.14
C ASN A 136 0.12 -26.10 18.28
N HIS A 137 0.09 -27.41 18.52
CA HIS A 137 -1.17 -28.17 18.70
C HIS A 137 -1.68 -28.22 20.16
N SER A 138 -0.85 -27.84 21.14
CA SER A 138 -1.17 -27.83 22.57
C SER A 138 -2.02 -26.64 23.01
N VAL A 139 -1.98 -25.53 22.26
CA VAL A 139 -2.66 -24.27 22.60
C VAL A 139 -4.18 -24.42 22.51
N SER A 140 -4.92 -23.71 23.36
CA SER A 140 -6.39 -23.65 23.29
C SER A 140 -6.87 -23.22 21.89
N THR A 141 -8.00 -23.75 21.43
CA THR A 141 -8.50 -23.42 20.08
C THR A 141 -8.93 -21.96 20.00
N VAL A 142 -9.42 -21.40 21.11
CA VAL A 142 -9.87 -20.01 21.19
C VAL A 142 -8.68 -19.06 21.11
N ASP A 143 -7.57 -19.38 21.78
CA ASP A 143 -6.37 -18.54 21.77
C ASP A 143 -5.63 -18.63 20.42
N MET A 144 -5.63 -19.79 19.78
CA MET A 144 -5.15 -19.94 18.40
C MET A 144 -5.93 -19.03 17.44
N ILE A 145 -7.27 -19.07 17.48
CA ILE A 145 -8.11 -18.20 16.65
C ILE A 145 -7.87 -16.72 16.98
N ALA A 146 -7.68 -16.38 18.25
CA ALA A 146 -7.39 -15.01 18.67
C ALA A 146 -6.05 -14.51 18.09
N GLY A 147 -5.00 -15.34 18.13
CA GLY A 147 -3.71 -15.06 17.54
C GLY A 147 -3.80 -14.81 16.04
N LEU A 148 -4.49 -15.69 15.31
CA LEU A 148 -4.72 -15.56 13.88
C LEU A 148 -5.52 -14.30 13.54
N ASN A 149 -6.61 -14.03 14.28
CA ASN A 149 -7.42 -12.84 14.09
C ASN A 149 -6.59 -11.56 14.25
N ARG A 150 -5.71 -11.46 15.25
CA ARG A 150 -4.83 -10.29 15.41
C ARG A 150 -3.94 -10.06 14.18
N GLN A 151 -3.38 -11.12 13.61
CA GLN A 151 -2.54 -11.02 12.42
C GLN A 151 -3.37 -10.64 11.17
N LEU A 152 -4.55 -11.24 11.00
CA LEU A 152 -5.44 -10.95 9.87
C LEU A 152 -5.99 -9.52 9.94
N VAL A 153 -6.42 -9.06 11.11
CA VAL A 153 -6.88 -7.68 11.32
C VAL A 153 -5.77 -6.68 11.03
N GLY A 154 -4.56 -6.90 11.56
CA GLY A 154 -3.43 -6.01 11.29
C GLY A 154 -3.08 -5.95 9.80
N TRP A 155 -3.13 -7.08 9.11
CA TRP A 155 -2.90 -7.15 7.68
C TRP A 155 -4.00 -6.46 6.85
N ALA A 156 -5.26 -6.66 7.22
CA ALA A 156 -6.40 -5.98 6.61
C ALA A 156 -6.29 -4.46 6.80
N ALA A 157 -5.97 -3.99 8.01
CA ALA A 157 -5.79 -2.58 8.33
C ALA A 157 -4.68 -1.95 7.48
N PHE A 158 -3.52 -2.61 7.38
CA PHE A 158 -2.39 -2.13 6.59
C PHE A 158 -2.74 -2.00 5.09
N TYR A 159 -3.48 -2.96 4.53
CA TYR A 159 -3.89 -2.94 3.12
C TYR A 159 -5.31 -2.40 2.88
N THR A 160 -5.89 -1.67 3.83
CA THR A 160 -7.27 -1.15 3.73
C THR A 160 -7.44 -0.17 2.55
N PHE A 161 -6.39 0.59 2.24
CA PHE A 161 -6.39 1.56 1.14
C PHE A 161 -5.90 1.00 -0.20
N ALA A 162 -5.47 -0.27 -0.23
CA ALA A 162 -5.01 -0.89 -1.46
C ALA A 162 -6.19 -1.29 -2.36
N ASP A 163 -5.94 -1.27 -3.66
CA ASP A 163 -6.84 -1.73 -4.70
C ASP A 163 -6.65 -3.22 -4.99
N PHE A 164 -7.71 -3.85 -5.51
CA PHE A 164 -7.71 -5.26 -5.93
C PHE A 164 -7.31 -6.25 -4.82
N THR A 165 -7.54 -5.91 -3.56
CA THR A 165 -7.23 -6.75 -2.38
C THR A 165 -8.05 -8.03 -2.34
N ALA A 166 -9.30 -8.00 -2.84
CA ALA A 166 -10.24 -9.11 -2.76
C ALA A 166 -9.69 -10.45 -3.30
N TYR A 167 -8.97 -10.44 -4.44
CA TYR A 167 -8.40 -11.68 -4.99
C TYR A 167 -7.28 -12.24 -4.09
N VAL A 168 -6.42 -11.37 -3.57
CA VAL A 168 -5.31 -11.75 -2.68
C VAL A 168 -5.87 -12.24 -1.34
N PHE A 169 -6.81 -11.51 -0.76
CA PHE A 169 -7.49 -11.84 0.49
C PHE A 169 -8.22 -13.18 0.38
N ARG A 170 -8.96 -13.43 -0.71
CA ARG A 170 -9.62 -14.72 -0.93
C ARG A 170 -8.63 -15.88 -0.98
N ARG A 171 -7.46 -15.69 -1.59
CA ARG A 171 -6.41 -16.72 -1.64
C ARG A 171 -5.83 -16.98 -0.25
N ILE A 172 -5.58 -15.92 0.53
CA ILE A 172 -5.08 -16.05 1.90
C ILE A 172 -6.13 -16.75 2.77
N ASP A 173 -7.39 -16.31 2.72
CA ASP A 173 -8.50 -16.91 3.47
C ASP A 173 -8.65 -18.40 3.15
N HIS A 174 -8.54 -18.80 1.87
CA HIS A 174 -8.60 -20.21 1.47
C HIS A 174 -7.46 -21.04 2.09
N VAL A 175 -6.23 -20.52 2.11
CA VAL A 175 -5.09 -21.23 2.73
C VAL A 175 -5.27 -21.34 4.24
N VAL A 176 -5.63 -20.24 4.91
CA VAL A 176 -5.88 -20.20 6.35
C VAL A 176 -7.00 -21.17 6.73
N PHE A 177 -8.08 -21.20 5.95
CA PHE A 177 -9.21 -22.09 6.15
C PHE A 177 -8.80 -23.56 6.20
N TRP A 178 -8.09 -24.04 5.18
CA TRP A 178 -7.68 -25.44 5.12
C TRP A 178 -6.62 -25.77 6.17
N LYS A 179 -5.65 -24.88 6.39
CA LYS A 179 -4.63 -25.09 7.43
C LYS A 179 -5.24 -25.15 8.83
N MET A 180 -6.21 -24.30 9.12
CA MET A 180 -6.97 -24.38 10.37
C MET A 180 -7.75 -25.68 10.47
N ALA A 181 -8.41 -26.13 9.39
CA ALA A 181 -9.15 -27.39 9.38
C ALA A 181 -8.24 -28.60 9.64
N HIS A 182 -7.05 -28.63 9.04
CA HIS A 182 -6.04 -29.66 9.30
C HIS A 182 -5.50 -29.60 10.73
N TRP A 183 -5.22 -28.40 11.24
CA TRP A 183 -4.77 -28.22 12.62
C TRP A 183 -5.80 -28.74 13.63
N LEU A 184 -7.09 -28.44 13.41
CA LEU A 184 -8.19 -28.97 14.21
C LEU A 184 -8.32 -30.49 14.09
N GLY A 185 -8.20 -31.03 12.88
CA GLY A 185 -8.21 -32.47 12.64
C GLY A 185 -7.10 -33.19 13.40
N HIS A 186 -5.90 -32.62 13.43
CA HIS A 186 -4.76 -33.15 14.16
C HIS A 186 -4.97 -33.05 15.69
N LYS A 187 -5.36 -31.88 16.19
CA LYS A 187 -5.57 -31.63 17.62
C LYS A 187 -6.64 -32.54 18.23
N TYR A 188 -7.77 -32.71 17.54
CA TYR A 188 -8.89 -33.53 18.02
C TYR A 188 -8.86 -34.98 17.50
N ARG A 189 -7.78 -35.39 16.82
CA ARG A 189 -7.62 -36.70 16.17
C ARG A 189 -8.89 -37.15 15.42
N SER A 190 -9.48 -36.21 14.68
CA SER A 190 -10.81 -36.36 14.08
C SER A 190 -10.78 -36.05 12.59
N ARG A 191 -11.71 -36.64 11.85
CA ARG A 191 -11.93 -36.29 10.44
C ARG A 191 -12.43 -34.84 10.34
N ILE A 192 -12.05 -34.14 9.28
CA ILE A 192 -12.40 -32.72 9.07
C ILE A 192 -13.92 -32.53 8.92
N LYS A 193 -14.62 -33.46 8.24
CA LYS A 193 -16.08 -33.36 7.98
C LYS A 193 -16.93 -33.18 9.27
N PRO A 194 -16.79 -34.01 10.32
CA PRO A 194 -17.45 -33.79 11.60
C PRO A 194 -17.16 -32.42 12.24
N LEU A 195 -15.90 -32.00 12.22
CA LEU A 195 -15.47 -30.71 12.78
C LEU A 195 -16.10 -29.53 12.05
N MET A 196 -16.19 -29.61 10.70
CA MET A 196 -16.90 -28.63 9.90
C MET A 196 -18.38 -28.57 10.30
N ARG A 197 -19.09 -29.70 10.40
CA ARG A 197 -20.51 -29.66 10.81
C ARG A 197 -20.71 -29.05 12.20
N LYS A 198 -19.76 -29.27 13.11
CA LYS A 198 -19.84 -28.80 14.49
C LYS A 198 -19.56 -27.29 14.60
N TRP A 199 -18.53 -26.78 13.94
CA TRP A 199 -17.98 -25.43 14.19
C TRP A 199 -18.03 -24.47 13.00
N PHE A 200 -18.41 -24.97 11.82
CA PHE A 200 -18.68 -24.12 10.68
C PHE A 200 -20.15 -23.70 10.71
N ARG A 201 -20.41 -22.40 10.68
CA ARG A 201 -21.77 -21.84 10.61
C ARG A 201 -21.88 -20.91 9.40
N ALA A 202 -23.07 -20.90 8.80
CA ALA A 202 -23.40 -19.94 7.75
C ALA A 202 -23.43 -18.53 8.37
N PRO A 203 -22.81 -17.54 7.73
CA PRO A 203 -22.74 -16.19 8.28
C PRO A 203 -24.08 -15.45 8.12
N GLU A 204 -24.27 -14.42 8.95
CA GLU A 204 -25.30 -13.40 8.76
C GLU A 204 -25.10 -12.65 7.43
N PRO A 205 -26.16 -12.05 6.84
CA PRO A 205 -26.04 -11.28 5.60
C PRO A 205 -24.95 -10.20 5.71
N GLY A 206 -24.02 -10.18 4.75
CA GLY A 206 -22.91 -9.22 4.72
C GLY A 206 -21.64 -9.66 5.46
N LYS A 207 -21.65 -10.77 6.21
CA LYS A 207 -20.45 -11.36 6.83
C LYS A 207 -19.93 -12.54 5.99
N ALA A 208 -18.62 -12.73 6.00
CA ALA A 208 -17.96 -13.86 5.36
C ALA A 208 -18.13 -15.15 6.20
N LYS A 209 -18.06 -16.34 5.57
CA LYS A 209 -18.31 -17.62 6.27
C LYS A 209 -17.30 -17.79 7.41
N THR A 210 -17.75 -18.12 8.62
CA THR A 210 -16.88 -18.02 9.79
C THR A 210 -16.84 -19.34 10.57
N TRP A 211 -15.63 -19.79 10.93
CA TRP A 211 -15.46 -20.80 11.97
C TRP A 211 -15.82 -20.16 13.30
N LEU A 212 -16.89 -20.63 13.94
CA LEU A 212 -17.31 -20.22 15.27
C LEU A 212 -16.88 -21.32 16.23
N VAL A 213 -15.83 -21.03 17.00
CA VAL A 213 -15.38 -21.96 18.04
C VAL A 213 -15.72 -21.38 19.40
N PHE A 214 -16.42 -22.20 20.17
CA PHE A 214 -16.68 -21.98 21.58
C PHE A 214 -15.72 -22.86 22.37
N GLY A 215 -15.01 -22.26 23.33
CA GLY A 215 -14.10 -22.97 24.20
C GLY A 215 -13.79 -22.18 25.45
N ARG A 216 -12.92 -22.71 26.30
CA ARG A 216 -12.38 -21.97 27.44
C ARG A 216 -11.05 -21.33 27.04
N ASN A 217 -10.84 -20.06 27.38
CA ASN A 217 -9.53 -19.43 27.29
C ASN A 217 -8.59 -20.04 28.34
N GLU A 218 -7.29 -19.75 28.25
CA GLU A 218 -6.30 -20.10 29.30
C GLU A 218 -6.68 -19.62 30.71
N ARG A 219 -7.52 -18.58 30.82
CA ARG A 219 -8.06 -18.06 32.09
C ARG A 219 -9.30 -18.82 32.62
N GLY A 220 -9.80 -19.81 31.89
CA GLY A 220 -10.98 -20.61 32.26
C GLY A 220 -12.32 -20.05 31.77
N ASP A 221 -12.36 -18.81 31.27
CA ASP A 221 -13.59 -18.16 30.82
C ASP A 221 -14.16 -18.80 29.54
N PRO A 222 -15.49 -19.05 29.47
CA PRO A 222 -16.14 -19.51 28.25
C PRO A 222 -16.18 -18.37 27.22
N VAL A 223 -15.48 -18.53 26.10
CA VAL A 223 -15.42 -17.54 25.03
C VAL A 223 -15.71 -18.17 23.68
N GLY A 224 -16.62 -17.54 22.94
CA GLY A 224 -16.86 -17.79 21.52
C GLY A 224 -15.99 -16.87 20.69
N LYS A 225 -15.12 -17.40 19.83
CA LYS A 225 -14.40 -16.62 18.83
C LYS A 225 -14.71 -17.09 17.42
N ALA A 226 -14.94 -16.09 16.58
CA ALA A 226 -15.16 -16.22 15.15
C ALA A 226 -13.85 -15.97 14.41
N LEU A 227 -13.42 -16.88 13.54
CA LEU A 227 -12.28 -16.62 12.65
C LEU A 227 -12.67 -15.54 11.62
N GLN A 228 -12.00 -14.40 11.65
CA GLN A 228 -12.26 -13.31 10.72
C GLN A 228 -11.69 -13.61 9.34
N TRP A 229 -12.42 -13.24 8.29
CA TRP A 229 -11.96 -13.35 6.90
C TRP A 229 -11.49 -11.99 6.40
N LEU A 230 -10.39 -11.98 5.66
CA LEU A 230 -9.88 -10.77 5.04
C LEU A 230 -10.85 -10.25 3.97
N VAL A 231 -11.56 -11.14 3.26
CA VAL A 231 -12.55 -10.76 2.24
C VAL A 231 -13.71 -9.92 2.79
N SER A 232 -14.03 -10.03 4.08
CA SER A 232 -15.05 -9.17 4.72
C SER A 232 -14.56 -7.76 5.06
N SER A 233 -13.26 -7.48 4.93
CA SER A 233 -12.72 -6.14 5.23
C SER A 233 -13.01 -5.19 4.07
N PRO A 234 -13.84 -4.15 4.26
CA PRO A 234 -14.16 -3.22 3.19
C PRO A 234 -12.93 -2.38 2.84
N LYS A 235 -12.79 -2.04 1.56
CA LYS A 235 -11.84 -1.02 1.13
C LYS A 235 -12.27 0.33 1.71
N ALA A 236 -11.39 1.01 2.43
CA ALA A 236 -11.64 2.41 2.79
C ALA A 236 -11.21 3.34 1.66
N GLN A 237 -11.95 4.44 1.49
CA GLN A 237 -11.49 5.54 0.66
C GLN A 237 -10.50 6.38 1.48
N PHE A 238 -9.32 6.61 0.92
CA PHE A 238 -8.36 7.54 1.52
C PHE A 238 -8.94 8.95 1.45
N ARG A 239 -9.08 9.60 2.60
CA ARG A 239 -9.47 11.01 2.71
C ARG A 239 -8.37 11.72 3.48
N TRP A 240 -7.75 12.71 2.85
CA TRP A 240 -6.75 13.52 3.54
C TRP A 240 -7.48 14.43 4.53
N ARG A 241 -7.12 14.28 5.81
CA ARG A 241 -7.62 15.12 6.90
C ARG A 241 -6.41 15.76 7.54
N ASN A 242 -6.44 17.08 7.71
CA ASN A 242 -5.49 17.73 8.60
C ASN A 242 -5.69 17.13 10.01
N PRO A 243 -4.61 16.87 10.78
CA PRO A 243 -4.73 16.45 12.18
C PRO A 243 -5.51 17.50 12.97
N GLU A 244 -6.32 17.04 13.95
CA GLU A 244 -7.27 17.89 14.69
C GLU A 244 -6.58 18.98 15.51
N GLU A 245 -5.42 18.66 16.08
CA GLU A 245 -4.47 19.61 16.64
C GLU A 245 -3.07 19.12 16.25
N ASN A 246 -2.25 20.00 15.69
CA ASN A 246 -0.81 19.75 15.64
C ASN A 246 -0.24 20.29 16.96
N PRO A 247 0.22 19.44 17.90
CA PRO A 247 0.73 19.89 19.19
C PRO A 247 1.96 20.82 19.09
N TYR A 248 2.52 20.98 17.88
CA TYR A 248 3.64 21.88 17.59
C TYR A 248 3.23 23.18 16.87
N ILE A 249 1.95 23.38 16.53
CA ILE A 249 1.45 24.60 15.88
C ILE A 249 0.40 25.25 16.80
N VAL A 250 0.73 26.42 17.35
CA VAL A 250 -0.10 27.17 18.33
C VAL A 250 -1.33 27.84 17.69
N ARG A 251 -1.55 27.70 16.38
CA ARG A 251 -2.65 28.34 15.65
C ARG A 251 -3.81 27.37 15.45
N ILE A 252 -5.02 27.81 15.81
CA ILE A 252 -6.28 27.13 15.52
C ILE A 252 -6.55 27.30 14.01
N GLU A 253 -6.26 26.27 13.22
CA GLU A 253 -6.64 26.23 11.81
C GLU A 253 -8.06 25.66 11.64
N ASN A 254 -8.89 26.32 10.84
CA ASN A 254 -10.21 25.80 10.49
C ASN A 254 -10.07 24.49 9.68
N ARG A 255 -10.80 23.46 10.14
CA ARG A 255 -10.78 22.11 9.56
C ARG A 255 -11.10 22.13 8.06
N SER A 256 -10.10 21.86 7.22
CA SER A 256 -10.33 21.58 5.81
C SER A 256 -10.23 20.08 5.56
N THR A 257 -11.30 19.48 5.05
CA THR A 257 -11.26 18.11 4.52
C THR A 257 -11.06 18.23 3.02
N VAL A 258 -9.82 18.04 2.56
CA VAL A 258 -9.54 18.04 1.12
C VAL A 258 -9.88 16.66 0.58
N THR A 259 -11.07 16.51 0.03
CA THR A 259 -11.39 15.36 -0.82
C THR A 259 -10.74 15.60 -2.17
N SER A 260 -9.67 14.87 -2.46
CA SER A 260 -9.13 14.83 -3.82
C SER A 260 -10.22 14.27 -4.75
N ASN A 261 -10.74 15.09 -5.65
CA ASN A 261 -11.56 14.65 -6.78
C ASN A 261 -10.74 13.90 -7.84
N TYR A 262 -9.41 13.82 -7.68
CA TYR A 262 -8.54 13.01 -8.51
C TYR A 262 -8.51 11.58 -7.96
N HIS A 263 -9.04 10.65 -8.77
CA HIS A 263 -8.91 9.19 -8.59
C HIS A 263 -7.46 8.68 -8.62
N ASP A 264 -6.49 9.54 -8.93
CA ASP A 264 -5.07 9.22 -8.90
C ASP A 264 -4.50 9.64 -7.54
N VAL A 265 -4.32 8.66 -6.66
CA VAL A 265 -3.51 8.81 -5.44
C VAL A 265 -2.05 8.95 -5.85
N ALA A 266 -1.63 10.17 -6.15
CA ALA A 266 -0.28 10.67 -6.03
C ALA A 266 -0.31 12.18 -6.27
N MET A 267 0.30 12.95 -5.38
CA MET A 267 0.51 14.41 -5.41
C MET A 267 -0.52 15.27 -4.67
N ALA A 268 -0.36 15.32 -3.35
CA ALA A 268 -0.64 16.53 -2.58
C ALA A 268 0.56 16.79 -1.66
N MET A 269 1.64 17.33 -2.23
CA MET A 269 2.68 18.04 -1.48
C MET A 269 2.77 19.44 -2.08
N GLY A 270 2.39 20.44 -1.27
CA GLY A 270 2.59 21.86 -1.55
C GLY A 270 1.34 22.73 -1.52
N GLN A 271 0.54 22.67 -0.45
CA GLN A 271 -0.26 23.81 0.02
C GLN A 271 -0.30 23.78 1.55
N ALA A 272 0.72 24.41 2.15
CA ALA A 272 0.60 25.20 3.36
C ALA A 272 1.28 26.54 3.04
#